data_AF-R1FYF3-F1
#
_entry.id   AF-R1FYF3-F1
#
_cell.length_a   1.000
_cell.length_b   1.000
_cell.length_c   1.000
_cell.angle_alpha   90.00
_cell.angle_beta   90.00
_cell.angle_gamma   90.00
#
_symmetry.space_group_name_H-M   'P 1'
#
loop_
_entity.id
_entity.type
_entity.pdbx_description
1 polymer ?
#
loop_
_entity_poly.entity_id
_entity_poly.type
_entity_poly.pdbx_seq_one_letter_code
_entity_poly.pdbx_strand_id
1 'polypeptide(L)'
;MLYRWKRRYEDKGLAGLKDRSSAPLHCPTITTPEVVEKIVQLRQHYHFGPLRIEMYLRRYHDQEIGHSTTYRILKRLGMSRLPVSQRYKRHQQRWEAV
;
A
#
# COMPACT_ATOMS: atom_id res chain seq x y z
N MET A 1 -21.25 0.61 -24.77
CA MET A 1 -21.47 1.63 -23.72
C MET A 1 -22.95 1.97 -23.48
N LEU A 2 -23.81 2.13 -24.49
CA LEU A 2 -25.24 2.49 -24.29
C LEU A 2 -26.15 1.34 -23.78
N TYR A 3 -25.99 0.12 -24.31
CA TYR A 3 -26.85 -1.03 -23.97
C TYR A 3 -26.82 -1.42 -22.47
N ARG A 4 -25.69 -1.18 -21.79
CA ARG A 4 -25.53 -1.45 -20.35
C ARG A 4 -26.32 -0.45 -19.48
N TRP A 5 -26.57 0.76 -19.97
CA TRP A 5 -27.39 1.76 -19.30
C TRP A 5 -28.88 1.53 -19.58
N LYS A 6 -29.23 1.21 -20.85
CA LYS A 6 -30.59 0.81 -21.23
C LYS A 6 -31.09 -0.38 -20.40
N ARG A 7 -30.31 -1.48 -20.35
CA ARG A 7 -30.63 -2.65 -19.54
C ARG A 7 -30.79 -2.33 -18.05
N ARG A 8 -29.93 -1.46 -17.51
CA ARG A 8 -30.02 -1.03 -16.10
C ARG A 8 -31.28 -0.20 -15.81
N TYR A 9 -31.69 0.63 -16.76
CA TYR A 9 -32.92 1.42 -16.65
C TYR A 9 -34.16 0.53 -16.76
N GLU A 10 -34.15 -0.45 -17.66
CA GLU A 10 -35.23 -1.44 -17.78
C GLU A 10 -35.37 -2.29 -16.50
N ASP A 11 -34.25 -2.74 -15.91
CA ASP A 11 -34.27 -3.59 -14.72
C ASP A 11 -34.63 -2.84 -13.41
N LYS A 12 -34.22 -1.58 -13.28
CA LYS A 12 -34.23 -0.86 -11.98
C LYS A 12 -34.72 0.60 -12.06
N GLY A 13 -35.25 1.02 -13.21
CA GLY A 13 -35.70 2.39 -13.44
C GLY A 13 -34.60 3.44 -13.23
N LEU A 14 -34.99 4.63 -12.76
CA LEU A 14 -34.07 5.72 -12.41
C LEU A 14 -33.01 5.31 -11.37
N ALA A 15 -33.31 4.39 -10.46
CA ALA A 15 -32.33 3.89 -9.48
C ALA A 15 -31.19 3.08 -10.16
N GLY A 16 -31.43 2.54 -11.35
CA GLY A 16 -30.44 1.85 -12.18
C GLY A 16 -29.36 2.76 -12.76
N LEU A 17 -29.64 4.06 -12.87
CA LEU A 17 -28.75 5.09 -13.43
C LEU A 17 -27.82 5.72 -12.37
N LYS A 18 -28.04 5.42 -11.08
CA LYS A 18 -27.12 5.87 -10.02
C LYS A 18 -25.71 5.33 -10.28
N ASP A 19 -24.73 6.15 -9.93
CA ASP A 19 -23.34 5.80 -10.14
C ASP A 19 -22.97 4.56 -9.32
N ARG A 20 -22.23 3.65 -9.94
CA ARG A 20 -21.82 2.39 -9.32
C ARG A 20 -20.32 2.26 -9.43
N SER A 21 -19.71 1.82 -8.34
CA SER A 21 -18.33 1.37 -8.39
C SER A 21 -18.17 0.33 -9.49
N SER A 22 -17.20 0.57 -10.37
CA SER A 22 -16.75 -0.41 -11.37
C SER A 22 -15.68 -1.33 -10.80
N ALA A 23 -15.42 -1.25 -9.49
CA ALA A 23 -14.47 -2.14 -8.83
C ALA A 23 -14.94 -3.61 -8.94
N PRO A 24 -14.03 -4.55 -9.23
CA PRO A 24 -14.35 -5.97 -9.23
C PRO A 24 -14.80 -6.43 -7.85
N LEU A 25 -15.76 -7.37 -7.82
CA LEU A 25 -16.26 -7.98 -6.58
C LEU A 25 -15.23 -8.90 -5.91
N HIS A 26 -14.30 -9.45 -6.70
CA HIS A 26 -13.29 -10.38 -6.23
C HIS A 26 -11.91 -10.00 -6.79
N CYS A 27 -10.93 -9.91 -5.90
CA CYS A 27 -9.54 -9.58 -6.20
C CYS A 27 -8.64 -10.66 -5.58
N PRO A 28 -8.35 -11.77 -6.27
CA PRO A 28 -7.58 -12.89 -5.69
C PRO A 28 -6.15 -12.50 -5.30
N THR A 29 -5.60 -11.46 -5.92
CA THR A 29 -4.27 -10.91 -5.62
C THR A 29 -4.29 -9.86 -4.51
N ILE A 30 -5.42 -9.69 -3.81
CA ILE A 30 -5.46 -8.80 -2.65
C ILE A 30 -4.51 -9.35 -1.60
N THR A 31 -3.62 -8.50 -1.10
CA THR A 31 -2.71 -8.89 -0.03
C THR A 31 -3.51 -9.35 1.17
N THR A 32 -3.20 -10.54 1.68
CA THR A 32 -3.93 -11.11 2.82
C THR A 32 -3.76 -10.19 4.05
N PRO A 33 -4.79 -10.09 4.91
CA PRO A 33 -4.73 -9.26 6.12
C PRO A 33 -3.52 -9.59 7.00
N GLU A 34 -3.14 -10.86 7.09
CA GLU A 34 -1.98 -11.34 7.84
C GLU A 34 -0.66 -10.70 7.37
N VAL A 35 -0.45 -10.59 6.06
CA VAL A 35 0.79 -9.97 5.56
C VAL A 35 0.77 -8.47 5.80
N VAL A 36 -0.41 -7.83 5.68
CA VAL A 36 -0.56 -6.40 6.00
C VAL A 36 -0.20 -6.16 7.46
N GLU A 37 -0.68 -7.00 8.37
CA GLU A 37 -0.37 -6.90 9.80
C GLU A 37 1.15 -7.02 10.05
N LYS A 38 1.82 -8.01 9.45
CA LYS A 38 3.28 -8.13 9.55
C LYS A 38 4.03 -6.90 9.02
N ILE A 39 3.58 -6.32 7.90
CA ILE A 39 4.14 -5.07 7.36
C ILE A 39 4.00 -3.94 8.38
N VAL A 40 2.84 -3.81 9.02
CA VAL A 40 2.60 -2.79 10.05
C VAL A 40 3.50 -3.01 11.27
N GLN A 41 3.59 -4.24 11.77
CA GLN A 41 4.42 -4.58 12.92
C GLN A 41 5.89 -4.24 12.66
N LEU A 42 6.44 -4.65 11.50
CA LEU A 42 7.83 -4.34 11.12
C LEU A 42 8.08 -2.84 10.98
N ARG A 43 7.08 -2.10 10.48
CA ARG A 43 7.16 -0.63 10.36
C ARG A 43 7.15 0.06 11.72
N GLN A 44 6.31 -0.39 12.65
CA GLN A 44 6.15 0.27 13.94
C GLN A 44 7.29 -0.07 14.91
N HIS A 45 7.70 -1.35 14.96
CA HIS A 45 8.68 -1.81 15.93
C HIS A 45 10.13 -1.52 15.51
N TYR A 46 10.45 -1.73 14.22
CA TYR A 46 11.82 -1.58 13.72
C TYR A 46 12.02 -0.36 12.81
N HIS A 47 10.96 0.38 12.49
CA HIS A 47 11.01 1.55 11.60
C HIS A 47 11.61 1.24 10.23
N PHE A 48 11.37 0.03 9.71
CA PHE A 48 11.87 -0.37 8.41
C PHE A 48 11.21 0.40 7.27
N GLY A 49 12.02 0.73 6.26
CA GLY A 49 11.55 1.21 4.97
C GLY A 49 11.01 0.05 4.11
N PRO A 50 10.28 0.35 3.02
CA PRO A 50 9.66 -0.67 2.18
C PRO A 50 10.62 -1.75 1.65
N LEU A 51 11.85 -1.39 1.27
CA LEU A 51 12.85 -2.37 0.81
C LEU A 51 13.30 -3.32 1.92
N ARG A 52 13.51 -2.81 3.14
CA ARG A 52 13.90 -3.65 4.29
C ARG A 52 12.76 -4.58 4.71
N ILE A 53 11.52 -4.12 4.63
CA ILE A 53 10.34 -4.95 4.91
C ILE A 53 10.22 -6.07 3.87
N GLU A 54 10.31 -5.77 2.57
CA GLU A 54 10.33 -6.79 1.51
C GLU A 54 11.41 -7.85 1.78
N MET A 55 12.64 -7.42 2.03
CA MET A 55 13.75 -8.32 2.31
C MET A 55 13.50 -9.19 3.55
N TYR A 56 12.93 -8.62 4.60
CA TYR A 56 12.62 -9.33 5.84
C TYR A 56 11.52 -10.38 5.62
N LEU A 57 10.43 -10.01 4.96
CA LEU A 57 9.31 -10.92 4.67
C LEU A 57 9.75 -12.08 3.77
N ARG A 58 10.56 -11.79 2.74
CA ARG A 58 11.13 -12.83 1.87
C ARG A 58 12.05 -13.78 2.65
N ARG A 59 12.86 -13.27 3.58
CA ARG A 59 13.86 -14.08 4.30
C ARG A 59 13.29 -14.92 5.44
N TYR A 60 12.32 -14.38 6.19
CA TYR A 60 11.88 -14.97 7.47
C TYR A 60 10.43 -15.47 7.45
N HIS A 61 9.66 -15.16 6.41
CA HIS A 61 8.24 -15.48 6.35
C HIS A 61 7.81 -16.08 5.01
N ASP A 62 8.75 -16.40 4.12
CA ASP A 62 8.49 -16.95 2.77
C ASP A 62 7.42 -16.16 1.98
N GLN A 63 7.37 -14.86 2.22
CA GLN A 63 6.36 -13.96 1.66
C GLN A 63 6.99 -13.07 0.58
N GLU A 64 6.59 -13.29 -0.66
CA GLU A 64 7.06 -12.51 -1.81
C GLU A 64 6.16 -11.30 -2.06
N ILE A 65 6.37 -10.24 -1.28
CA ILE A 65 5.73 -8.94 -1.52
C ILE A 65 6.77 -7.89 -1.91
N GLY A 66 6.59 -7.31 -3.10
CA GLY A 66 7.46 -6.24 -3.58
C GLY A 66 7.37 -4.96 -2.73
N HIS A 67 8.48 -4.23 -2.62
CA HIS A 67 8.58 -2.95 -1.91
C HIS A 67 7.58 -1.92 -2.40
N SER A 68 7.22 -1.92 -3.69
CA SER A 68 6.19 -1.05 -4.28
C SER A 68 4.82 -1.27 -3.65
N THR A 69 4.44 -2.53 -3.47
CA THR A 69 3.18 -2.94 -2.82
C THR A 69 3.21 -2.58 -1.34
N THR A 70 4.31 -2.90 -0.66
CA THR A 70 4.55 -2.53 0.74
C THR A 70 4.42 -1.01 0.94
N TYR A 71 5.01 -0.20 0.06
CA TYR A 71 4.89 1.25 0.09
C TYR A 71 3.44 1.71 -0.10
N ARG A 72 2.70 1.15 -1.06
CA ARG A 72 1.27 1.48 -1.27
C ARG A 72 0.42 1.15 -0.05
N ILE A 73 0.65 0.00 0.59
CA ILE A 73 -0.02 -0.40 1.83
C ILE A 73 0.27 0.62 2.94
N LEU A 74 1.55 0.92 3.19
CA LEU A 74 1.94 1.90 4.21
C LEU A 74 1.37 3.29 3.92
N LYS A 75 1.35 3.72 2.65
CA LYS A 75 0.75 4.99 2.23
C LYS A 75 -0.76 5.02 2.49
N ARG A 76 -1.47 3.95 2.16
CA ARG A 76 -2.92 3.81 2.41
C ARG A 76 -3.25 3.86 3.90
N LEU A 77 -2.35 3.35 4.74
CA LEU A 77 -2.46 3.38 6.20
C LEU A 77 -1.89 4.65 6.86
N GLY A 78 -1.47 5.65 6.08
CA GLY A 78 -0.92 6.91 6.61
C GLY A 78 0.50 6.82 7.20
N MET A 79 1.18 5.68 7.08
CA MET A 79 2.50 5.40 7.65
C MET A 79 3.65 5.56 6.65
N SER A 80 3.51 6.43 5.65
CA SER A 80 4.54 6.59 4.60
C SER A 80 5.84 7.19 5.13
N ARG A 81 5.76 8.13 6.08
CA ARG A 81 6.92 8.86 6.62
C ARG A 81 7.47 8.19 7.87
N LEU A 82 8.80 8.14 7.99
CA LEU A 82 9.47 7.69 9.22
C LEU A 82 9.49 8.81 10.27
N PRO A 83 9.58 8.46 11.56
CA PRO A 83 9.87 9.41 12.64
C PRO A 83 11.13 10.22 12.32
N VAL A 84 11.18 11.48 12.76
CA VAL A 84 12.29 12.39 12.46
C VAL A 84 13.64 11.83 12.93
N SER A 85 13.65 11.13 14.07
CA SER A 85 14.83 10.45 14.63
C SER A 85 15.46 9.42 13.70
N GLN A 86 14.65 8.74 12.90
CA GLN A 86 15.07 7.65 12.02
C GLN A 86 15.39 8.12 10.59
N ARG A 87 15.19 9.40 10.29
CA ARG A 87 15.50 9.94 8.96
C ARG A 87 17.01 10.10 8.82
N TYR A 88 17.50 9.76 7.63
CA TYR A 88 18.89 10.01 7.26
C TYR A 88 19.25 11.49 7.51
N LYS A 89 20.29 11.71 8.32
CA LYS A 89 20.88 13.04 8.53
C LYS A 89 22.04 13.20 7.56
N ARG A 90 21.97 14.23 6.69
CA ARG A 90 23.08 14.57 5.81
C ARG A 90 24.27 15.01 6.65
N HIS A 91 25.43 14.41 6.44
CA HIS A 91 26.67 14.85 7.07
C HIS A 91 27.07 16.20 6.46
N GLN A 92 27.07 17.27 7.24
CA GLN A 92 27.41 18.62 6.78
C GLN A 92 28.85 19.05 7.10
N GLN A 93 29.70 18.14 7.59
CA GLN A 93 31.08 18.55 7.84
C GLN A 93 31.82 18.73 6.53
N ARG A 94 32.06 20.01 6.22
CA ARG A 94 33.00 20.47 5.22
C ARG A 94 34.35 20.50 5.91
N TRP A 95 35.32 19.76 5.38
CA TRP A 95 36.67 19.77 5.90
C TRP A 95 37.23 21.20 5.74
N GLU A 96 37.48 21.89 6.84
CA GLU A 96 38.31 23.09 6.84
C GLU A 96 39.77 22.62 6.94
N ALA A 97 40.55 22.90 5.90
CA ALA A 97 41.97 22.65 5.90
C ALA A 97 42.63 23.65 6.86
N VAL A 98 43.32 23.13 7.87
CA VAL A 98 44.22 23.87 8.77
C VAL A 98 45.49 24.25 8.02
#